data_AF-A0A0P9EN96-F1
#
_entry.id   AF-A0A0P9EN96-F1
#
_cell.length_a   1.000
_cell.length_b   1.000
_cell.length_c   1.000
_cell.angle_alpha   90.00
_cell.angle_beta   90.00
_cell.angle_gamma   90.00
#
_symmetry.space_group_name_H-M   'P 1'
#
loop_
_entity.id
_entity.type
_entity.pdbx_description
1 polymer ?
#
loop_
_entity_poly.entity_id
_entity_poly.type
_entity_poly.pdbx_seq_one_letter_code
_entity_poly.pdbx_strand_id
1 'polypeptide(L)'
;MPPKPKGLKASKRAAPVDPATLANDTSDNKAVDLNQAKTAPLDDDALTLADLFELRTSVLEILYPFPTSLTLDDADPDRLDEARSFLRGILHGCAALEPLVTKFDEAKDGGPDSERDKRAADLGADKLDALGVSDALAEGHLLFLQGFALHYLGELFEPPEHVVGAASAAVRNAAGSKRRKIDVREPQTRVEWIAAAYQRLDRLVDGVITQSHSTTSGDGADADALVALARGQYWLAVARYIDELSGAEGAGRDDDDEQLAELVEDDWAKLWSSLESVGGYQPERAEGQYHDFDDSFFAVSRAAAARIALVEGNVGGDREASLEELDTAVQALERYKGHALGAEDHARHAFVVDVVIADAKASKFLLLEDAVEAKFRPDADDAAEDDEDDDAEVTPLPLDAEEVVTAKSASEEAISALRSTLDAYAKLAKDVAHPSAKAAQYRKLEEVLLVSSALVNPDEKDKAAAVEAEIEQVRKDGGMGAEAGEGTGEEADK
;
A
#
# COMPACT_ATOMS: atom_id res chain seq x y z
N MET A 1 -7.34 -58.65 39.56
CA MET A 1 -6.72 -57.31 39.61
C MET A 1 -5.78 -57.19 38.42
N PRO A 2 -6.11 -56.41 37.39
CA PRO A 2 -5.20 -56.17 36.28
C PRO A 2 -4.10 -55.18 36.69
N PRO A 3 -2.90 -55.29 36.11
CA PRO A 3 -1.70 -54.57 36.57
C PRO A 3 -1.75 -53.08 36.18
N LYS A 4 -1.17 -52.23 37.04
CA LYS A 4 -1.00 -50.78 36.82
C LYS A 4 -0.17 -50.52 35.55
N PRO A 5 -0.57 -49.58 34.68
CA PRO A 5 0.21 -49.25 33.48
C PRO A 5 1.52 -48.55 33.87
N LYS A 6 2.59 -48.98 33.19
CA LYS A 6 3.96 -48.45 33.31
C LYS A 6 4.00 -46.99 32.86
N GLY A 7 4.72 -46.16 33.63
CA GLY A 7 4.86 -44.73 33.42
C GLY A 7 5.38 -44.37 32.02
N LEU A 8 4.61 -43.52 31.34
CA LEU A 8 5.07 -42.72 30.22
C LEU A 8 6.09 -41.72 30.75
N LYS A 9 7.33 -41.84 30.29
CA LYS A 9 8.38 -40.85 30.50
C LYS A 9 7.89 -39.52 29.97
N ALA A 10 7.98 -38.48 30.79
CA ALA A 10 7.72 -37.10 30.40
C ALA A 10 8.54 -36.75 29.16
N SER A 11 7.86 -36.58 28.02
CA SER A 11 8.41 -35.86 26.89
C SER A 11 8.63 -34.43 27.37
N LYS A 12 9.87 -33.93 27.26
CA LYS A 12 10.19 -32.50 27.45
C LYS A 12 9.40 -31.71 26.41
N ARG A 13 8.17 -31.33 26.73
CA ARG A 13 7.54 -30.15 26.15
C ARG A 13 8.40 -28.96 26.57
N ALA A 14 8.99 -28.28 25.60
CA ALA A 14 9.48 -26.92 25.83
C ALA A 14 8.33 -26.12 26.46
N ALA A 15 8.65 -25.34 27.49
CA ALA A 15 7.68 -24.45 28.10
C ALA A 15 7.12 -23.50 27.03
N PRO A 16 5.86 -23.03 27.18
CA PRO A 16 5.33 -21.97 26.32
C PRO A 16 6.29 -20.77 26.41
N VAL A 17 6.77 -20.30 25.27
CA VAL A 17 7.59 -19.09 25.18
C VAL A 17 6.67 -17.92 25.53
N ASP A 18 7.13 -17.07 26.45
CA ASP A 18 6.42 -15.87 26.88
C ASP A 18 6.52 -14.81 25.75
N PRO A 19 5.41 -14.39 25.12
CA PRO A 19 5.45 -13.43 24.02
C PRO A 19 6.08 -12.09 24.42
N ALA A 20 6.09 -11.73 25.70
CA ALA A 20 6.77 -10.53 26.20
C ALA A 20 8.31 -10.58 26.06
N THR A 21 8.89 -11.77 25.88
CA THR A 21 10.34 -11.92 25.64
C THR A 21 10.74 -11.83 24.16
N LEU A 22 9.77 -11.78 23.24
CA LEU A 22 10.02 -11.62 21.80
C LEU A 22 9.91 -10.16 21.33
N ALA A 23 9.21 -9.31 22.09
CA ALA A 23 9.00 -7.89 21.75
C ALA A 23 10.21 -6.97 22.06
N ASN A 24 11.19 -7.44 22.83
CA ASN A 24 12.28 -6.60 23.37
C ASN A 24 13.64 -6.74 22.65
N ASP A 25 13.69 -7.33 21.45
CA ASP A 25 14.94 -7.45 20.65
C ASP A 25 14.79 -6.76 19.28
N THR A 26 14.08 -5.64 19.23
CA THR A 26 13.96 -4.74 18.06
C THR A 26 15.15 -3.77 17.93
N SER A 27 15.99 -3.66 18.96
CA SER A 27 17.24 -2.89 18.90
C SER A 27 18.42 -3.80 18.51
N ASP A 28 18.60 -3.99 17.20
CA ASP A 28 19.86 -4.27 16.50
C ASP A 28 19.52 -5.03 15.23
N ASN A 29 19.50 -4.33 14.08
CA ASN A 29 19.79 -4.71 12.69
C ASN A 29 20.03 -6.21 12.31
N LYS A 30 19.34 -7.17 12.90
CA LYS A 30 19.41 -8.57 12.51
C LYS A 30 18.54 -8.76 11.26
N ALA A 31 19.12 -9.36 10.23
CA ALA A 31 18.38 -9.85 9.08
C ALA A 31 17.21 -10.72 9.56
N VAL A 32 16.01 -10.50 9.01
CA VAL A 32 14.83 -11.31 9.32
C VAL A 32 15.14 -12.77 9.00
N ASP A 33 15.10 -13.65 10.01
CA ASP A 33 15.44 -15.07 9.86
C ASP A 33 14.25 -15.84 9.24
N LEU A 34 14.18 -15.86 7.92
CA LEU A 34 13.03 -16.41 7.18
C LEU A 34 12.97 -17.94 7.21
N ASN A 35 11.75 -18.46 7.06
CA ASN A 35 11.57 -19.90 6.91
C ASN A 35 11.92 -20.40 5.50
N GLN A 36 13.15 -20.90 5.34
CA GLN A 36 13.62 -21.57 4.12
C GLN A 36 12.77 -22.77 3.66
N ALA A 37 11.94 -23.36 4.52
CA ALA A 37 11.04 -24.46 4.10
C ALA A 37 9.79 -23.97 3.36
N LYS A 38 9.53 -22.66 3.35
CA LYS A 38 8.37 -22.02 2.71
C LYS A 38 8.75 -21.20 1.46
N THR A 39 10.03 -21.13 1.13
CA THR A 39 10.54 -20.46 -0.08
C THR A 39 10.37 -21.38 -1.28
N ALA A 40 10.10 -20.80 -2.45
CA ALA A 40 10.28 -21.54 -3.70
C ALA A 40 11.75 -22.02 -3.76
N PRO A 41 12.03 -23.22 -4.31
CA PRO A 41 13.40 -23.69 -4.47
C PRO A 41 14.11 -22.77 -5.47
N LEU A 42 15.03 -21.94 -4.97
CA LEU A 42 15.93 -21.16 -5.79
C LEU A 42 17.21 -21.96 -6.00
N ASP A 43 17.81 -21.86 -7.18
CA ASP A 43 19.10 -22.48 -7.47
C ASP A 43 20.19 -21.58 -6.90
N ASP A 44 20.63 -21.87 -5.66
CA ASP A 44 21.62 -21.08 -4.92
C ASP A 44 22.95 -20.90 -5.68
N ASP A 45 23.25 -21.77 -6.65
CA ASP A 45 24.49 -21.74 -7.42
C ASP A 45 24.44 -20.78 -8.63
N ALA A 46 23.26 -20.23 -8.98
CA ALA A 46 23.05 -19.43 -10.20
C ALA A 46 22.12 -18.20 -10.05
N LEU A 47 21.57 -17.91 -8.87
CA LEU A 47 20.61 -16.81 -8.66
C LEU A 47 21.26 -15.43 -8.82
N THR A 48 20.79 -14.63 -9.77
CA THR A 48 21.28 -13.29 -10.09
C THR A 48 20.35 -12.19 -9.57
N LEU A 49 20.82 -10.94 -9.50
CA LEU A 49 19.93 -9.79 -9.24
C LEU A 49 18.79 -9.70 -10.27
N ALA A 50 19.04 -10.05 -11.53
CA ALA A 50 18.03 -10.04 -12.59
C ALA A 50 16.86 -10.97 -12.25
N ASP A 51 17.17 -12.19 -11.83
CA ASP A 51 16.17 -13.20 -11.46
C ASP A 51 15.30 -12.70 -10.29
N LEU A 52 15.87 -11.96 -9.34
CA LEU A 52 15.11 -11.39 -8.22
C LEU A 52 14.13 -10.30 -8.67
N PHE A 53 14.50 -9.49 -9.67
CA PHE A 53 13.59 -8.51 -10.25
C PHE A 53 12.51 -9.18 -11.13
N GLU A 54 12.83 -10.27 -11.83
CA GLU A 54 11.81 -11.06 -12.53
C GLU A 54 10.78 -11.66 -11.55
N LEU A 55 11.24 -12.15 -10.39
CA LEU A 55 10.35 -12.58 -9.31
C LEU A 55 9.49 -11.43 -8.79
N ARG A 56 10.06 -10.22 -8.64
CA ARG A 56 9.30 -9.01 -8.25
C ARG A 56 8.19 -8.73 -9.27
N THR A 57 8.50 -8.74 -10.56
CA THR A 57 7.52 -8.50 -11.63
C THR A 57 6.41 -9.55 -11.57
N SER A 58 6.76 -10.82 -11.38
CA SER A 58 5.80 -11.92 -11.22
C SER A 58 4.88 -11.71 -10.00
N VAL A 59 5.41 -11.22 -8.88
CA VAL A 59 4.61 -10.84 -7.71
C VAL A 59 3.63 -9.72 -8.07
N LEU A 60 4.10 -8.66 -8.75
CA LEU A 60 3.24 -7.55 -9.13
C LEU A 60 2.16 -7.96 -10.14
N GLU A 61 2.43 -8.87 -11.07
CA GLU A 61 1.40 -9.43 -11.97
C GLU A 61 0.35 -10.29 -11.24
N ILE A 62 0.69 -10.82 -10.06
CA ILE A 62 -0.27 -11.52 -9.20
C ILE A 62 -1.10 -10.52 -8.41
N LEU A 63 -0.45 -9.55 -7.77
CA LEU A 63 -1.06 -8.61 -6.83
C LEU A 63 -1.81 -7.46 -7.53
N TYR A 64 -1.33 -7.06 -8.69
CA TYR A 64 -1.85 -6.00 -9.55
C TYR A 64 -1.92 -6.51 -10.99
N PRO A 65 -2.80 -7.49 -11.27
CA PRO A 65 -2.88 -8.14 -12.59
C PRO A 65 -3.27 -7.20 -13.73
N PHE A 66 -3.68 -5.98 -13.41
CA PHE A 66 -4.05 -4.96 -14.37
C PHE A 66 -3.25 -3.69 -14.14
N PRO A 67 -2.71 -3.07 -15.20
CA PRO A 67 -1.87 -1.90 -15.09
C PRO A 67 -2.69 -0.61 -14.83
N THR A 68 -3.91 -0.71 -14.32
CA THR A 68 -4.68 0.42 -13.77
C THR A 68 -5.02 0.22 -12.30
N SER A 69 -4.61 -0.90 -11.70
CA SER A 69 -4.92 -1.23 -10.30
C SER A 69 -3.90 -0.56 -9.39
N LEU A 70 -4.37 0.27 -8.47
CA LEU A 70 -3.53 0.93 -7.45
C LEU A 70 -3.70 0.31 -6.05
N THR A 71 -4.71 -0.54 -5.88
CA THR A 71 -5.02 -1.25 -4.65
C THR A 71 -4.90 -2.75 -4.90
N LEU A 72 -4.60 -3.52 -3.86
CA LEU A 72 -4.58 -4.98 -3.99
C LEU A 72 -5.98 -5.47 -4.34
N ASP A 73 -6.12 -6.13 -5.50
CA ASP A 73 -7.37 -6.78 -5.89
C ASP A 73 -7.57 -8.08 -5.07
N ASP A 74 -8.82 -8.55 -4.97
CA ASP A 74 -9.15 -9.87 -4.42
C ASP A 74 -8.59 -10.97 -5.33
N ALA A 75 -7.31 -11.28 -5.15
CA ALA A 75 -6.64 -12.35 -5.87
C ALA A 75 -7.02 -13.73 -5.29
N ASP A 76 -7.01 -14.73 -6.18
CA ASP A 76 -7.19 -16.14 -5.83
C ASP A 76 -6.23 -16.52 -4.68
N PRO A 77 -6.72 -17.12 -3.57
CA PRO A 77 -5.87 -17.55 -2.46
C PRO A 77 -4.65 -18.39 -2.86
N ASP A 78 -4.77 -19.22 -3.90
CA ASP A 78 -3.65 -20.02 -4.39
C ASP A 78 -2.58 -19.14 -5.04
N ARG A 79 -2.98 -18.10 -5.78
CA ARG A 79 -2.06 -17.10 -6.35
C ARG A 79 -1.44 -16.23 -5.27
N LEU A 80 -2.19 -15.88 -4.21
CA LEU A 80 -1.64 -15.15 -3.06
C LEU A 80 -0.58 -15.98 -2.32
N ASP A 81 -0.78 -17.29 -2.18
CA ASP A 81 0.23 -18.20 -1.61
C ASP A 81 1.47 -18.34 -2.52
N GLU A 82 1.30 -18.32 -3.85
CA GLU A 82 2.39 -18.24 -4.82
C GLU A 82 3.19 -16.92 -4.68
N ALA A 83 2.51 -15.77 -4.64
CA ALA A 83 3.15 -14.46 -4.41
C ALA A 83 3.93 -14.44 -3.09
N ARG A 84 3.36 -14.97 -2.00
CA ARG A 84 4.05 -15.14 -0.71
C ARG A 84 5.29 -16.03 -0.81
N SER A 85 5.29 -17.03 -1.68
CA SER A 85 6.45 -17.90 -1.92
C SER A 85 7.55 -17.16 -2.68
N PHE A 86 7.20 -16.41 -3.73
CA PHE A 86 8.13 -15.57 -4.48
C PHE A 86 8.74 -14.47 -3.62
N LEU A 87 7.94 -13.78 -2.80
CA LEU A 87 8.41 -12.74 -1.88
C LEU A 87 9.46 -13.28 -0.88
N ARG A 88 9.22 -14.47 -0.30
CA ARG A 88 10.22 -15.13 0.55
C ARG A 88 11.45 -15.55 -0.25
N GLY A 89 11.27 -15.98 -1.50
CA GLY A 89 12.36 -16.27 -2.43
C GLY A 89 13.24 -15.06 -2.67
N ILE A 90 12.66 -13.89 -2.93
CA ILE A 90 13.38 -12.62 -3.11
C ILE A 90 14.27 -12.34 -1.90
N LEU A 91 13.71 -12.41 -0.69
CA LEU A 91 14.47 -12.16 0.54
C LEU A 91 15.60 -13.17 0.76
N HIS A 92 15.36 -14.44 0.45
CA HIS A 92 16.40 -15.47 0.52
C HIS A 92 17.54 -15.20 -0.48
N GLY A 93 17.19 -14.84 -1.71
CA GLY A 93 18.16 -14.46 -2.72
C GLY A 93 18.96 -13.22 -2.36
N CYS A 94 18.32 -12.19 -1.80
CA CYS A 94 19.03 -11.03 -1.28
C CYS A 94 20.04 -11.44 -0.19
N ALA A 95 19.67 -12.31 0.74
CA ALA A 95 20.58 -12.80 1.78
C ALA A 95 21.76 -13.61 1.23
N ALA A 96 21.60 -14.30 0.10
CA ALA A 96 22.67 -15.02 -0.59
C ALA A 96 23.64 -14.08 -1.32
N LEU A 97 23.13 -13.01 -1.92
CA LEU A 97 23.91 -12.05 -2.71
C LEU A 97 24.58 -10.96 -1.87
N GLU A 98 23.98 -10.54 -0.76
CA GLU A 98 24.48 -9.44 0.09
C GLU A 98 25.95 -9.60 0.53
N PRO A 99 26.43 -10.79 0.93
CA PRO A 99 27.83 -10.97 1.32
C PRO A 99 28.84 -10.76 0.17
N LEU A 100 28.38 -10.68 -1.08
CA LEU A 100 29.19 -10.51 -2.28
C LEU A 100 29.31 -9.04 -2.72
N VAL A 101 28.52 -8.13 -2.12
CA VAL A 101 28.56 -6.70 -2.40
C VAL A 101 29.68 -6.04 -1.59
N THR A 102 30.67 -5.49 -2.29
CA THR A 102 31.92 -4.97 -1.68
C THR A 102 31.79 -3.58 -1.06
N LYS A 103 30.67 -2.87 -1.24
CA LYS A 103 30.47 -1.48 -0.79
C LYS A 103 29.37 -1.29 0.26
N PHE A 104 28.85 -2.38 0.83
CA PHE A 104 27.77 -2.29 1.82
C PHE A 104 28.21 -1.44 3.02
N ASP A 105 27.51 -0.35 3.30
CA ASP A 105 27.98 0.78 4.15
C ASP A 105 28.41 0.37 5.58
N GLU A 106 27.90 -0.75 6.08
CA GLU A 106 28.28 -1.37 7.36
C GLU A 106 29.75 -1.83 7.43
N ALA A 107 30.43 -1.93 6.30
CA ALA A 107 31.83 -2.36 6.23
C ALA A 107 32.84 -1.22 6.43
N LYS A 108 32.42 0.04 6.62
CA LYS A 108 33.36 1.18 6.84
C LYS A 108 34.22 1.03 8.11
N ASP A 109 33.81 0.19 9.05
CA ASP A 109 34.59 -0.14 10.26
C ASP A 109 35.47 -1.40 10.11
N GLY A 110 35.27 -2.18 9.04
CA GLY A 110 36.14 -3.28 8.66
C GLY A 110 37.31 -2.76 7.85
N GLY A 111 38.54 -2.95 8.34
CA GLY A 111 39.74 -2.65 7.55
C GLY A 111 39.77 -3.39 6.20
N PRO A 112 40.78 -3.14 5.35
CA PRO A 112 40.90 -3.66 3.97
C PRO A 112 41.00 -5.20 3.80
N ASP A 113 40.64 -5.97 4.83
CA ASP A 113 40.65 -7.44 4.92
C ASP A 113 39.29 -7.99 5.41
N SER A 114 38.17 -7.37 5.01
CA SER A 114 36.85 -7.86 5.41
C SER A 114 36.57 -9.25 4.83
N GLU A 115 35.80 -10.10 5.53
CA GLU A 115 35.38 -11.41 5.01
C GLU A 115 34.57 -11.29 3.70
N ARG A 116 33.89 -10.15 3.48
CA ARG A 116 33.19 -9.85 2.22
C ARG A 116 34.19 -9.65 1.08
N ASP A 117 35.27 -8.89 1.30
CA ASP A 117 36.31 -8.67 0.29
C ASP A 117 36.99 -9.98 -0.12
N LYS A 118 37.23 -10.87 0.84
CA LYS A 118 37.79 -12.20 0.55
C LYS A 118 36.84 -13.06 -0.28
N ARG A 119 35.55 -13.09 0.07
CA ARG A 119 34.53 -13.85 -0.69
C ARG A 119 34.37 -13.31 -2.10
N ALA A 120 34.32 -11.99 -2.27
CA ALA A 120 34.27 -11.33 -3.56
C ALA A 120 35.53 -11.66 -4.40
N ALA A 121 36.72 -11.57 -3.79
CA ALA A 121 37.98 -11.92 -4.45
C ALA A 121 38.06 -13.41 -4.86
N ASP A 122 37.54 -14.32 -4.04
CA ASP A 122 37.52 -15.76 -4.31
C ASP A 122 36.63 -16.13 -5.50
N LEU A 123 35.52 -15.41 -5.72
CA LEU A 123 34.62 -15.60 -6.86
C LEU A 123 35.16 -15.03 -8.17
N GLY A 124 35.90 -13.93 -8.10
CA GLY A 124 36.47 -13.23 -9.25
C GLY A 124 35.46 -12.29 -9.96
N ALA A 125 36.00 -11.26 -10.62
CA ALA A 125 35.22 -10.18 -11.22
C ALA A 125 34.15 -10.67 -12.21
N ASP A 126 34.50 -11.55 -13.15
CA ASP A 126 33.57 -12.06 -14.17
C ASP A 126 32.32 -12.73 -13.54
N LYS A 127 32.47 -13.38 -12.38
CA LYS A 127 31.35 -14.03 -11.69
C LYS A 127 30.52 -13.04 -10.89
N LEU A 128 31.14 -12.04 -10.28
CA LEU A 128 30.41 -10.95 -9.62
C LEU A 128 29.60 -10.11 -10.62
N ASP A 129 30.17 -9.87 -11.81
CA ASP A 129 29.48 -9.24 -12.93
C ASP A 129 28.27 -10.06 -13.38
N ALA A 130 28.45 -11.39 -13.55
CA ALA A 130 27.36 -12.28 -13.94
C ALA A 130 26.22 -12.36 -12.89
N LEU A 131 26.53 -12.20 -11.61
CA LEU A 131 25.54 -12.14 -10.53
C LEU A 131 24.87 -10.76 -10.39
N GLY A 132 25.42 -9.73 -11.06
CA GLY A 132 24.96 -8.34 -10.98
C GLY A 132 25.43 -7.59 -9.72
N VAL A 133 26.30 -8.19 -8.89
CA VAL A 133 26.69 -7.65 -7.57
C VAL A 133 27.95 -6.79 -7.60
N SER A 134 28.63 -6.70 -8.75
CA SER A 134 29.76 -5.79 -8.96
C SER A 134 29.35 -4.34 -9.25
N ASP A 135 28.07 -4.12 -9.56
CA ASP A 135 27.51 -2.80 -9.85
C ASP A 135 27.58 -1.88 -8.61
N ALA A 136 27.87 -0.59 -8.83
CA ALA A 136 27.92 0.40 -7.75
C ALA A 136 26.56 0.60 -7.06
N LEU A 137 25.45 0.29 -7.74
CA LEU A 137 24.08 0.35 -7.25
C LEU A 137 23.59 -1.00 -6.69
N ALA A 138 24.42 -2.05 -6.66
CA ALA A 138 24.01 -3.38 -6.19
C ALA A 138 23.48 -3.36 -4.75
N GLU A 139 24.08 -2.57 -3.85
CA GLU A 139 23.53 -2.36 -2.49
C GLU A 139 22.12 -1.76 -2.56
N GLY A 140 21.91 -0.75 -3.41
CA GLY A 140 20.62 -0.10 -3.56
C GLY A 140 19.54 -1.04 -4.10
N HIS A 141 19.88 -1.85 -5.11
CA HIS A 141 18.99 -2.88 -5.64
C HIS A 141 18.61 -3.92 -4.58
N LEU A 142 19.55 -4.38 -3.76
CA LEU A 142 19.27 -5.34 -2.69
C LEU A 142 18.38 -4.74 -1.60
N LEU A 143 18.66 -3.52 -1.14
CA LEU A 143 17.83 -2.83 -0.15
C LEU A 143 16.41 -2.59 -0.68
N PHE A 144 16.28 -2.21 -1.95
CA PHE A 144 14.99 -2.06 -2.61
C PHE A 144 14.20 -3.38 -2.63
N LEU A 145 14.81 -4.47 -3.10
CA LEU A 145 14.16 -5.78 -3.17
C LEU A 145 13.80 -6.32 -1.78
N GLN A 146 14.65 -6.11 -0.78
CA GLN A 146 14.37 -6.46 0.61
C GLN A 146 13.16 -5.66 1.13
N GLY A 147 13.17 -4.34 0.98
CA GLY A 147 12.07 -3.47 1.39
C GLY A 147 10.75 -3.80 0.68
N PHE A 148 10.79 -3.99 -0.64
CA PHE A 148 9.66 -4.43 -1.45
C PHE A 148 9.07 -5.73 -0.91
N ALA A 149 9.91 -6.75 -0.70
CA ALA A 149 9.43 -8.06 -0.32
C ALA A 149 8.85 -8.08 1.10
N LEU A 150 9.48 -7.37 2.04
CA LEU A 150 8.98 -7.18 3.40
C LEU A 150 7.63 -6.45 3.40
N HIS A 151 7.51 -5.38 2.62
CA HIS A 151 6.28 -4.58 2.53
C HIS A 151 5.10 -5.46 2.09
N TYR A 152 5.25 -6.18 0.98
CA TYR A 152 4.17 -7.00 0.44
C TYR A 152 3.91 -8.27 1.25
N LEU A 153 4.89 -8.80 2.00
CA LEU A 153 4.60 -9.83 3.00
C LEU A 153 3.76 -9.29 4.16
N GLY A 154 3.97 -8.02 4.54
CA GLY A 154 3.13 -7.30 5.49
C GLY A 154 1.71 -7.09 4.97
N GLU A 155 1.55 -6.61 3.73
CA GLU A 155 0.22 -6.46 3.10
C GLU A 155 -0.55 -7.79 3.00
N LEU A 156 0.15 -8.89 2.75
CA LEU A 156 -0.43 -10.23 2.67
C LEU A 156 -0.50 -10.96 4.02
N PHE A 157 -0.17 -10.27 5.11
CA PHE A 157 -0.15 -10.84 6.44
C PHE A 157 -1.57 -11.18 6.89
N GLU A 158 -1.76 -12.41 7.31
CA GLU A 158 -3.01 -12.88 7.90
C GLU A 158 -2.78 -13.15 9.38
N PRO A 159 -3.42 -12.40 10.30
CA PRO A 159 -3.24 -12.62 11.72
C PRO A 159 -3.63 -14.06 12.12
N PRO A 160 -2.93 -14.66 13.10
CA PRO A 160 -3.28 -15.99 13.60
C PRO A 160 -4.72 -16.05 14.12
N GLU A 161 -5.41 -17.18 13.90
CA GLU A 161 -6.82 -17.39 14.28
C GLU A 161 -7.13 -17.22 15.79
N HIS A 162 -6.13 -17.20 16.66
CA HIS A 162 -6.34 -16.96 18.10
C HIS A 162 -6.37 -15.46 18.47
N VAL A 163 -6.00 -14.59 17.53
CA VAL A 163 -6.05 -13.13 17.64
C VAL A 163 -7.32 -12.59 16.97
N VAL A 164 -7.79 -13.23 15.90
CA VAL A 164 -9.01 -12.83 15.19
C VAL A 164 -10.25 -13.46 15.85
N GLY A 165 -11.26 -12.66 16.17
CA GLY A 165 -12.50 -13.12 16.80
C GLY A 165 -13.19 -14.28 16.04
N ALA A 166 -14.04 -15.02 16.75
CA ALA A 166 -14.66 -16.28 16.31
C ALA A 166 -15.37 -16.23 14.93
N ALA A 167 -15.79 -15.05 14.48
CA ALA A 167 -16.43 -14.84 13.18
C ALA A 167 -15.48 -15.07 11.99
N SER A 168 -14.23 -14.61 12.06
CA SER A 168 -13.24 -14.79 10.96
C SER A 168 -12.73 -16.23 10.88
N ALA A 169 -12.57 -16.87 12.04
CA ALA A 169 -12.23 -18.30 12.11
C ALA A 169 -13.34 -19.19 11.51
N ALA A 170 -14.61 -18.81 11.65
CA ALA A 170 -15.73 -19.56 11.06
C ALA A 170 -15.72 -19.49 9.52
N VAL A 171 -15.40 -18.33 8.94
CA VAL A 171 -15.31 -18.13 7.48
C VAL A 171 -14.18 -18.95 6.86
N ARG A 172 -12.98 -18.99 7.48
CA ARG A 172 -11.86 -19.82 6.99
C ARG A 172 -12.10 -21.32 7.11
N ASN A 173 -12.76 -21.76 8.19
CA ASN A 173 -13.10 -23.17 8.37
C ASN A 173 -14.16 -23.63 7.36
N ALA A 174 -15.08 -22.75 6.95
CA ALA A 174 -16.02 -23.01 5.86
C ALA A 174 -15.32 -23.12 4.49
N ALA A 175 -14.24 -22.36 4.28
CA ALA A 175 -13.40 -22.41 3.07
C ALA A 175 -12.40 -23.59 3.04
N GLY A 176 -12.37 -24.45 4.07
CA GLY A 176 -11.49 -25.63 4.10
C GLY A 176 -10.00 -25.32 4.26
N SER A 177 -9.64 -24.11 4.69
CA SER A 177 -8.24 -23.68 4.82
C SER A 177 -7.53 -24.44 5.96
N LYS A 178 -6.33 -24.97 5.68
CA LYS A 178 -5.55 -25.74 6.67
C LYS A 178 -4.89 -24.79 7.68
N ARG A 179 -4.91 -25.18 8.96
CA ARG A 179 -4.18 -24.50 10.06
C ARG A 179 -2.72 -24.25 9.68
N ARG A 180 -2.35 -22.97 9.47
CA ARG A 180 -0.95 -22.60 9.21
C ARG A 180 -0.16 -22.65 10.53
N LYS A 181 1.02 -23.30 10.50
CA LYS A 181 1.94 -23.30 11.63
C LYS A 181 2.63 -21.94 11.70
N ILE A 182 2.51 -21.27 12.85
CA ILE A 182 3.21 -20.02 13.16
C ILE A 182 4.71 -20.28 13.12
N ASP A 183 5.45 -19.50 12.33
CA ASP A 183 6.91 -19.47 12.38
C ASP A 183 7.34 -18.28 13.23
N VAL A 184 7.99 -18.56 14.35
CA VAL A 184 8.39 -17.56 15.35
C VAL A 184 9.64 -16.76 14.95
N ARG A 185 10.26 -17.07 13.81
CA ARG A 185 11.45 -16.36 13.31
C ARG A 185 11.12 -15.22 12.34
N GLU A 186 9.93 -15.28 11.75
CA GLU A 186 9.40 -14.19 10.91
C GLU A 186 8.74 -13.12 11.82
N PRO A 187 8.55 -11.88 11.36
CA PRO A 187 7.70 -10.92 12.06
C PRO A 187 6.29 -11.49 12.31
N GLN A 188 5.77 -11.24 13.51
CA GLN A 188 4.53 -11.83 14.03
C GLN A 188 3.32 -10.93 13.83
N THR A 189 3.51 -9.68 13.43
CA THR A 189 2.46 -8.69 13.21
C THR A 189 2.70 -7.94 11.89
N ARG A 190 1.63 -7.39 11.30
CA ARG A 190 1.74 -6.58 10.07
C ARG A 190 2.61 -5.35 10.31
N VAL A 191 2.44 -4.65 11.43
CA VAL A 191 3.28 -3.50 11.82
C VAL A 191 4.77 -3.85 11.85
N GLU A 192 5.18 -5.02 12.37
CA GLU A 192 6.59 -5.42 12.37
C GLU A 192 7.13 -5.67 10.94
N TRP A 193 6.33 -6.24 10.04
CA TRP A 193 6.74 -6.43 8.64
C TRP A 193 6.92 -5.08 7.93
N ILE A 194 5.98 -4.16 8.12
CA ILE A 194 6.00 -2.84 7.50
C ILE A 194 7.13 -1.99 8.08
N ALA A 195 7.38 -2.05 9.39
CA ALA A 195 8.51 -1.38 10.03
C ALA A 195 9.86 -1.90 9.48
N ALA A 196 10.00 -3.22 9.30
CA ALA A 196 11.20 -3.79 8.71
C ALA A 196 11.39 -3.36 7.24
N ALA A 197 10.30 -3.23 6.48
CA ALA A 197 10.35 -2.68 5.12
C ALA A 197 10.79 -1.22 5.10
N TYR A 198 10.19 -0.38 5.96
CA TYR A 198 10.54 1.02 6.14
C TYR A 198 12.04 1.19 6.40
N GLN A 199 12.61 0.47 7.38
CA GLN A 199 14.04 0.56 7.70
C GLN A 199 14.98 0.26 6.52
N ARG A 200 14.60 -0.67 5.63
CA ARG A 200 15.41 -1.01 4.44
C ARG A 200 15.32 0.07 3.37
N LEU A 201 14.13 0.61 3.16
CA LEU A 201 13.86 1.65 2.17
C LEU A 201 14.39 3.02 2.60
N ASP A 202 14.33 3.31 3.90
CA ASP A 202 14.88 4.52 4.50
C ASP A 202 16.40 4.60 4.28
N ARG A 203 17.12 3.52 4.65
CA ARG A 203 18.55 3.40 4.37
C ARG A 203 18.89 3.53 2.88
N LEU A 204 18.05 2.99 2.00
CA LEU A 204 18.22 3.12 0.55
C LEU A 204 18.15 4.58 0.10
N VAL A 205 17.14 5.32 0.56
CA VAL A 205 16.91 6.73 0.20
C VAL A 205 17.97 7.64 0.83
N ASP A 206 18.27 7.49 2.12
CA ASP A 206 19.22 8.33 2.85
C ASP A 206 20.69 8.04 2.51
N GLY A 207 21.06 6.76 2.42
CA GLY A 207 22.45 6.32 2.28
C GLY A 207 22.90 6.21 0.83
N VAL A 208 22.18 5.42 0.02
CA VAL A 208 22.70 4.94 -1.26
C VAL A 208 22.31 5.86 -2.42
N ILE A 209 21.05 6.27 -2.48
CA ILE A 209 20.52 7.09 -3.56
C ILE A 209 21.04 8.53 -3.45
N THR A 210 20.94 9.13 -2.26
CA THR A 210 21.36 10.53 -2.03
C THR A 210 22.87 10.74 -2.26
N GLN A 211 23.71 9.75 -1.93
CA GLN A 211 25.15 9.82 -2.21
C GLN A 211 25.49 9.59 -3.69
N SER A 212 24.75 8.72 -4.39
CA SER A 212 24.98 8.41 -5.81
C SER A 212 24.69 9.60 -6.74
N HIS A 213 23.67 10.40 -6.44
CA HIS A 213 23.39 11.65 -7.18
C HIS A 213 24.48 12.72 -7.07
N SER A 214 25.28 12.70 -6.00
CA SER A 214 26.38 13.65 -5.83
C SER A 214 27.61 13.35 -6.71
N THR A 215 27.74 12.10 -7.20
CA THR A 215 28.95 11.60 -7.88
C THR A 215 28.77 11.31 -9.37
N THR A 216 27.53 11.20 -9.87
CA THR A 216 27.23 10.84 -11.28
C THR A 216 26.58 12.00 -12.05
N SER A 217 27.29 13.13 -12.15
CA SER A 217 26.93 14.24 -13.05
C SER A 217 27.27 13.98 -14.53
N GLY A 218 27.34 12.71 -14.94
CA GLY A 218 27.82 12.28 -16.26
C GLY A 218 26.75 11.76 -17.22
N ASP A 219 25.81 10.94 -16.75
CA ASP A 219 24.72 10.36 -17.55
C ASP A 219 23.49 10.16 -16.65
N GLY A 220 22.77 11.26 -16.39
CA GLY A 220 21.67 11.33 -15.40
C GLY A 220 20.32 10.88 -15.95
N ALA A 221 20.18 9.64 -16.39
CA ALA A 221 18.88 9.07 -16.77
C ALA A 221 18.59 7.74 -16.05
N ASP A 222 19.58 6.86 -15.93
CA ASP A 222 19.46 5.56 -15.25
C ASP A 222 19.33 5.71 -13.73
N ALA A 223 19.99 6.73 -13.19
CA ALA A 223 19.89 7.11 -11.78
C ALA A 223 18.51 7.67 -11.41
N ASP A 224 17.65 8.02 -12.36
CA ASP A 224 16.41 8.71 -12.05
C ASP A 224 15.23 7.71 -11.98
N ALA A 225 15.16 6.67 -12.84
CA ALA A 225 14.09 5.67 -12.82
C ALA A 225 14.12 4.77 -11.58
N LEU A 226 15.29 4.20 -11.22
CA LEU A 226 15.48 3.43 -9.99
C LEU A 226 15.14 4.27 -8.76
N VAL A 227 15.49 5.55 -8.78
CA VAL A 227 15.24 6.46 -7.67
C VAL A 227 13.77 6.78 -7.55
N ALA A 228 13.06 7.02 -8.65
CA ALA A 228 11.62 7.16 -8.64
C ALA A 228 10.92 5.88 -8.15
N LEU A 229 11.38 4.71 -8.59
CA LEU A 229 10.87 3.42 -8.13
C LEU A 229 11.09 3.22 -6.63
N ALA A 230 12.32 3.46 -6.16
CA ALA A 230 12.70 3.34 -4.76
C ALA A 230 11.94 4.33 -3.87
N ARG A 231 11.83 5.59 -4.29
CA ARG A 231 11.04 6.62 -3.59
C ARG A 231 9.57 6.27 -3.56
N GLY A 232 9.00 5.79 -4.68
CA GLY A 232 7.61 5.33 -4.72
C GLY A 232 7.38 4.20 -3.71
N GLN A 233 8.26 3.21 -3.68
CA GLN A 233 8.15 2.11 -2.71
C GLN A 233 8.39 2.56 -1.26
N TYR A 234 9.31 3.49 -1.03
CA TYR A 234 9.55 4.11 0.28
C TYR A 234 8.29 4.81 0.79
N TRP A 235 7.75 5.75 0.03
CA TRP A 235 6.56 6.50 0.44
C TRP A 235 5.32 5.60 0.60
N LEU A 236 5.19 4.55 -0.20
CA LEU A 236 4.14 3.55 -0.01
C LEU A 236 4.34 2.80 1.32
N ALA A 237 5.57 2.42 1.68
CA ALA A 237 5.86 1.79 2.96
C ALA A 237 5.63 2.73 4.14
N VAL A 238 6.03 4.00 4.05
CA VAL A 238 5.76 5.03 5.06
C VAL A 238 4.26 5.19 5.26
N ALA A 239 3.48 5.32 4.18
CA ALA A 239 2.03 5.47 4.27
C ALA A 239 1.37 4.26 4.96
N ARG A 240 1.78 3.04 4.60
CA ARG A 240 1.29 1.83 5.28
C ARG A 240 1.75 1.73 6.72
N TYR A 241 2.92 2.26 7.06
CA TYR A 241 3.40 2.24 8.43
C TYR A 241 2.58 3.17 9.32
N ILE A 242 2.31 4.39 8.85
CA ILE A 242 1.44 5.35 9.53
C ILE A 242 0.05 4.75 9.76
N ASP A 243 -0.54 4.10 8.74
CA ASP A 243 -1.85 3.44 8.83
C ASP A 243 -1.88 2.41 9.97
N GLU A 244 -0.87 1.52 10.01
CA GLU A 244 -0.75 0.49 11.05
C GLU A 244 -0.50 1.06 12.45
N LEU A 245 0.34 2.09 12.58
CA LEU A 245 0.60 2.76 13.85
C LEU A 245 -0.65 3.49 14.37
N SER A 246 -1.40 4.13 13.47
CA SER A 246 -2.63 4.86 13.81
C SER A 246 -3.75 3.92 14.27
N GLY A 247 -3.82 2.72 13.71
CA GLY A 247 -4.79 1.68 14.08
C GLY A 247 -4.44 0.83 15.30
N ALA A 248 -3.22 0.94 15.84
CA ALA A 248 -2.76 0.11 16.96
C ALA A 248 -3.37 0.56 18.30
N GLU A 249 -4.24 -0.25 18.91
CA GLU A 249 -4.76 -0.04 20.27
C GLU A 249 -3.99 -0.91 21.29
N GLY A 250 -3.31 -0.33 22.28
CA GLY A 250 -2.71 -1.11 23.38
C GLY A 250 -1.58 -0.43 24.17
N ALA A 251 -1.15 -1.10 25.25
CA ALA A 251 -0.04 -0.66 26.10
C ALA A 251 1.32 -1.01 25.45
N GLY A 252 2.19 -0.01 25.29
CA GLY A 252 3.41 -0.07 24.45
C GLY A 252 3.56 1.13 23.50
N ARG A 253 2.55 2.01 23.48
CA ARG A 253 2.37 3.11 22.52
C ARG A 253 3.40 4.25 22.56
N ASP A 254 4.17 4.43 23.62
CA ASP A 254 5.01 5.65 23.74
C ASP A 254 6.05 5.75 22.60
N ASP A 255 6.70 4.64 22.24
CA ASP A 255 7.67 4.59 21.13
C ASP A 255 6.96 4.63 19.76
N ASP A 256 5.79 3.99 19.65
CA ASP A 256 4.97 3.98 18.43
C ASP A 256 4.35 5.36 18.12
N ASP A 257 3.97 6.12 19.16
CA ASP A 257 3.42 7.47 19.07
C ASP A 257 4.51 8.48 18.68
N GLU A 258 5.74 8.33 19.19
CA GLU A 258 6.89 9.12 18.77
C GLU A 258 7.24 8.85 17.29
N GLN A 259 7.30 7.57 16.90
CA GLN A 259 7.53 7.19 15.51
C GLN A 259 6.42 7.69 14.58
N LEU A 260 5.16 7.61 15.01
CA LEU A 260 4.01 8.12 14.25
C LEU A 260 4.12 9.63 14.05
N ALA A 261 4.45 10.39 15.11
CA ALA A 261 4.62 11.83 15.02
C ALA A 261 5.75 12.20 14.03
N GLU A 262 6.90 11.52 14.09
CA GLU A 262 8.00 11.74 13.16
C GLU A 262 7.59 11.49 11.70
N LEU A 263 6.89 10.38 11.43
CA LEU A 263 6.49 10.01 10.07
C LEU A 263 5.38 10.92 9.51
N VAL A 264 4.48 11.41 10.37
CA VAL A 264 3.44 12.37 9.98
C VAL A 264 4.05 13.74 9.66
N GLU A 265 5.09 14.15 10.40
CA GLU A 265 5.82 15.40 10.17
C GLU A 265 6.81 15.35 9.01
N ASP A 266 7.05 14.17 8.41
CA ASP A 266 7.96 14.04 7.28
C ASP A 266 7.51 14.88 6.07
N ASP A 267 8.46 15.24 5.21
CA ASP A 267 8.25 16.16 4.10
C ASP A 267 7.57 15.47 2.90
N TRP A 268 6.26 15.24 3.03
CA TRP A 268 5.41 14.67 1.97
C TRP A 268 5.41 15.49 0.68
N ALA A 269 5.85 16.75 0.69
CA ALA A 269 6.08 17.52 -0.55
C ALA A 269 7.15 16.87 -1.45
N LYS A 270 8.05 16.06 -0.89
CA LYS A 270 9.01 15.24 -1.66
C LYS A 270 8.32 14.14 -2.47
N LEU A 271 7.22 13.56 -2.00
CA LEU A 271 6.41 12.62 -2.77
C LEU A 271 5.77 13.34 -3.96
N TRP A 272 5.10 14.46 -3.70
CA TRP A 272 4.37 15.23 -4.72
C TRP A 272 5.32 15.81 -5.78
N SER A 273 6.50 16.29 -5.40
CA SER A 273 7.54 16.73 -6.34
C SER A 273 8.19 15.57 -7.11
N SER A 274 8.28 14.38 -6.52
CA SER A 274 8.78 13.21 -7.24
C SER A 274 7.88 12.85 -8.42
N LEU A 275 6.55 12.98 -8.28
CA LEU A 275 5.60 12.81 -9.40
C LEU A 275 5.90 13.75 -10.57
N GLU A 276 6.21 15.02 -10.32
CA GLU A 276 6.56 15.99 -11.37
C GLU A 276 7.78 15.53 -12.18
N SER A 277 8.77 14.94 -11.52
CA SER A 277 9.99 14.44 -12.15
C SER A 277 9.77 13.17 -12.98
N VAL A 278 8.70 12.41 -12.72
CA VAL A 278 8.41 11.18 -13.46
C VAL A 278 8.11 11.48 -14.93
N GLY A 279 7.50 12.62 -15.27
CA GLY A 279 7.11 12.93 -16.65
C GLY A 279 8.28 13.11 -17.64
N GLY A 280 9.52 13.19 -17.17
CA GLY A 280 10.71 13.45 -17.98
C GLY A 280 11.43 12.21 -18.55
N TYR A 281 10.98 11.00 -18.21
CA TYR A 281 11.67 9.76 -18.56
C TYR A 281 11.53 9.39 -20.05
N GLN A 282 12.66 9.13 -20.72
CA GLN A 282 12.68 8.64 -22.10
C GLN A 282 12.80 7.11 -22.12
N PRO A 283 11.80 6.36 -22.63
CA PRO A 283 11.82 4.89 -22.64
C PRO A 283 12.88 4.26 -23.56
N GLU A 284 13.44 5.03 -24.51
CA GLU A 284 14.39 4.53 -25.52
C GLU A 284 15.80 4.18 -24.99
N ARG A 285 16.09 4.39 -23.69
CA ARG A 285 17.40 4.12 -23.08
C ARG A 285 17.44 2.94 -22.10
N ALA A 286 16.33 2.24 -21.89
CA ALA A 286 16.19 1.19 -20.86
C ALA A 286 16.78 -0.19 -21.21
N GLU A 287 17.59 -0.33 -22.28
CA GLU A 287 18.18 -1.64 -22.63
C GLU A 287 19.15 -2.12 -21.53
N GLY A 288 18.76 -3.19 -20.81
CA GLY A 288 19.58 -3.85 -19.78
C GLY A 288 19.23 -3.50 -18.33
N GLN A 289 18.16 -2.74 -18.07
CA GLN A 289 17.68 -2.43 -16.71
C GLN A 289 16.66 -3.45 -16.21
N TYR A 290 16.60 -3.62 -14.88
CA TYR A 290 15.66 -4.53 -14.22
C TYR A 290 14.27 -3.94 -13.96
N HIS A 291 14.10 -2.66 -14.25
CA HIS A 291 12.90 -1.86 -14.01
C HIS A 291 12.73 -0.89 -15.17
N ASP A 292 11.50 -0.46 -15.42
CA ASP A 292 11.18 0.48 -16.48
C ASP A 292 10.42 1.71 -15.97
N PHE A 293 10.05 2.58 -16.90
CA PHE A 293 9.27 3.77 -16.62
C PHE A 293 7.91 3.47 -15.99
N ASP A 294 7.25 2.40 -16.44
CA ASP A 294 5.92 2.03 -15.94
C ASP A 294 6.03 1.60 -14.48
N ASP A 295 7.04 0.80 -14.15
CA ASP A 295 7.34 0.36 -12.78
C ASP A 295 7.43 1.52 -11.79
N SER A 296 8.21 2.55 -12.14
CA SER A 296 8.39 3.74 -11.32
C SER A 296 7.09 4.55 -11.24
N PHE A 297 6.40 4.75 -12.36
CA PHE A 297 5.12 5.47 -12.39
C PHE A 297 4.08 4.79 -11.48
N PHE A 298 3.93 3.47 -11.58
CA PHE A 298 2.96 2.73 -10.77
C PHE A 298 3.34 2.66 -9.30
N ALA A 299 4.62 2.58 -8.95
CA ALA A 299 5.06 2.63 -7.56
C ALA A 299 4.70 3.97 -6.91
N VAL A 300 5.00 5.09 -7.59
CA VAL A 300 4.68 6.43 -7.10
C VAL A 300 3.17 6.66 -7.08
N SER A 301 2.42 6.20 -8.09
CA SER A 301 0.94 6.32 -8.11
C SER A 301 0.29 5.56 -6.95
N ARG A 302 0.80 4.37 -6.60
CA ARG A 302 0.34 3.60 -5.43
C ARG A 302 0.63 4.35 -4.12
N ALA A 303 1.81 4.94 -3.98
CA ALA A 303 2.17 5.75 -2.83
C ALA A 303 1.25 6.98 -2.68
N ALA A 304 0.99 7.68 -3.79
CA ALA A 304 0.07 8.81 -3.82
C ALA A 304 -1.35 8.43 -3.36
N ALA A 305 -1.90 7.34 -3.90
CA ALA A 305 -3.22 6.83 -3.49
C ALA A 305 -3.25 6.46 -2.00
N ALA A 306 -2.20 5.80 -1.49
CA ALA A 306 -2.09 5.45 -0.08
C ALA A 306 -2.00 6.71 0.82
N ARG A 307 -1.25 7.74 0.41
CA ARG A 307 -1.16 8.99 1.16
C ARG A 307 -2.49 9.76 1.17
N ILE A 308 -3.19 9.84 0.04
CA ILE A 308 -4.51 10.48 -0.01
C ILE A 308 -5.48 9.83 0.98
N ALA A 309 -5.49 8.50 1.07
CA ALA A 309 -6.32 7.79 2.04
C ALA A 309 -5.98 8.12 3.50
N LEU A 310 -4.70 8.31 3.83
CA LEU A 310 -4.29 8.77 5.18
C LEU A 310 -4.75 10.19 5.48
N VAL A 311 -4.62 11.10 4.50
CA VAL A 311 -5.02 12.50 4.64
C VAL A 311 -6.54 12.60 4.78
N GLU A 312 -7.30 11.78 4.05
CA GLU A 312 -8.76 11.62 4.22
C GLU A 312 -9.14 11.22 5.64
N GLY A 313 -8.38 10.30 6.26
CA GLY A 313 -8.56 9.91 7.67
C GLY A 313 -8.15 10.98 8.69
N ASN A 314 -7.65 12.14 8.24
CA ASN A 314 -7.11 13.23 9.06
C ASN A 314 -6.08 12.74 10.10
N VAL A 315 -5.22 11.79 9.70
CA VAL A 315 -4.17 11.24 10.56
C VAL A 315 -3.15 12.34 10.85
N GLY A 316 -3.07 12.77 12.11
CA GLY A 316 -2.30 13.95 12.56
C GLY A 316 -3.17 15.09 13.10
N GLY A 317 -4.48 15.08 12.80
CA GLY A 317 -5.49 15.95 13.42
C GLY A 317 -5.56 17.38 12.89
N ASP A 318 -4.60 17.83 12.07
CA ASP A 318 -4.62 19.16 11.45
C ASP A 318 -5.34 19.13 10.09
N ARG A 319 -6.62 19.51 10.12
CA ARG A 319 -7.47 19.57 8.93
C ARG A 319 -7.00 20.63 7.94
N GLU A 320 -6.50 21.78 8.40
CA GLU A 320 -6.07 22.85 7.49
C GLU A 320 -4.84 22.42 6.69
N ALA A 321 -3.86 21.81 7.38
CA ALA A 321 -2.71 21.19 6.74
C ALA A 321 -3.12 20.07 5.77
N SER A 322 -4.07 19.22 6.15
CA SER A 322 -4.61 18.16 5.29
C SER A 322 -5.24 18.69 4.00
N LEU A 323 -6.03 19.78 4.09
CA LEU A 323 -6.62 20.43 2.93
C LEU A 323 -5.56 21.07 2.02
N GLU A 324 -4.53 21.72 2.59
CA GLU A 324 -3.41 22.29 1.84
C GLU A 324 -2.59 21.21 1.11
N GLU A 325 -2.37 20.06 1.76
CA GLU A 325 -1.68 18.94 1.14
C GLU A 325 -2.47 18.36 -0.04
N LEU A 326 -3.78 18.18 0.08
CA LEU A 326 -4.63 17.71 -1.01
C LEU A 326 -4.62 18.68 -2.21
N ASP A 327 -4.62 19.99 -1.96
CA ASP A 327 -4.47 21.00 -3.00
C ASP A 327 -3.09 20.94 -3.68
N THR A 328 -2.04 20.68 -2.90
CA THR A 328 -0.68 20.48 -3.42
C THR A 328 -0.60 19.22 -4.30
N ALA A 329 -1.21 18.12 -3.85
CA ALA A 329 -1.27 16.86 -4.58
C ALA A 329 -1.98 17.02 -5.93
N VAL A 330 -3.16 17.64 -5.95
CA VAL A 330 -3.92 17.91 -7.18
C VAL A 330 -3.09 18.77 -8.16
N GLN A 331 -2.46 19.84 -7.68
CA GLN A 331 -1.62 20.70 -8.52
C GLN A 331 -0.43 19.95 -9.12
N ALA A 332 0.26 19.11 -8.34
CA ALA A 332 1.39 18.32 -8.80
C ALA A 332 0.97 17.30 -9.89
N LEU A 333 -0.15 16.61 -9.68
CA LEU A 333 -0.71 15.64 -10.62
C LEU A 333 -1.20 16.29 -11.91
N GLU A 334 -1.85 17.45 -11.84
CA GLU A 334 -2.26 18.22 -13.01
C GLU A 334 -1.06 18.72 -13.81
N ARG A 335 0.03 19.14 -13.14
CA ARG A 335 1.29 19.49 -13.82
C ARG A 335 1.90 18.28 -14.50
N TYR A 336 1.98 17.12 -13.84
CA TYR A 336 2.47 15.88 -14.47
C TYR A 336 1.69 15.58 -15.75
N LYS A 337 0.35 15.64 -15.69
CA LYS A 337 -0.54 15.44 -16.84
C LYS A 337 -0.23 16.40 -17.99
N GLY A 338 0.10 17.66 -17.69
CA GLY A 338 0.46 18.67 -18.68
C GLY A 338 1.83 18.46 -19.35
N HIS A 339 2.78 17.79 -18.68
CA HIS A 339 4.14 17.57 -19.19
C HIS A 339 4.34 16.21 -19.88
N ALA A 340 3.67 15.15 -19.39
CA ALA A 340 4.02 13.77 -19.72
C ALA A 340 3.29 13.17 -20.96
N LEU A 341 2.21 13.78 -21.46
CA LEU A 341 1.24 13.07 -22.34
C LEU A 341 1.32 13.46 -23.83
N GLY A 342 2.51 13.32 -24.42
CA GLY A 342 2.78 13.72 -25.82
C GLY A 342 2.51 12.67 -26.92
N ALA A 343 2.16 11.42 -26.61
CA ALA A 343 1.99 10.34 -27.60
C ALA A 343 0.89 9.33 -27.22
N GLU A 344 0.36 8.62 -28.23
CA GLU A 344 -0.83 7.72 -28.16
C GLU A 344 -0.73 6.58 -27.12
N ASP A 345 0.45 6.27 -26.57
CA ASP A 345 0.66 5.21 -25.57
C ASP A 345 0.42 5.65 -24.10
N HIS A 346 0.13 6.92 -23.83
CA HIS A 346 -0.04 7.40 -22.44
C HIS A 346 -1.49 7.47 -21.93
N ALA A 347 -2.47 6.93 -22.65
CA ALA A 347 -3.87 6.94 -22.20
C ALA A 347 -4.06 6.25 -20.84
N ARG A 348 -3.29 5.19 -20.57
CA ARG A 348 -3.28 4.47 -19.29
C ARG A 348 -2.76 5.33 -18.14
N HIS A 349 -1.63 6.01 -18.32
CA HIS A 349 -1.05 6.86 -17.27
C HIS A 349 -1.93 8.08 -17.02
N ALA A 350 -2.48 8.67 -18.09
CA ALA A 350 -3.47 9.74 -17.98
C ALA A 350 -4.68 9.30 -17.16
N PHE A 351 -5.21 8.10 -17.41
CA PHE A 351 -6.33 7.55 -16.63
C PHE A 351 -5.96 7.37 -15.16
N VAL A 352 -4.81 6.78 -14.86
CA VAL A 352 -4.36 6.57 -13.47
C VAL A 352 -4.17 7.89 -12.73
N VAL A 353 -3.59 8.90 -13.38
CA VAL A 353 -3.46 10.24 -12.81
C VAL A 353 -4.83 10.88 -12.58
N ASP A 354 -5.77 10.71 -13.51
CA ASP A 354 -7.13 11.22 -13.36
C ASP A 354 -7.86 10.57 -12.19
N VAL A 355 -7.64 9.27 -11.96
CA VAL A 355 -8.14 8.54 -10.79
C VAL A 355 -7.58 9.14 -9.50
N VAL A 356 -6.26 9.32 -9.39
CA VAL A 356 -5.63 9.86 -8.18
C VAL A 356 -6.08 11.32 -7.92
N ILE A 357 -6.25 12.13 -8.97
CA ILE A 357 -6.81 13.49 -8.83
C ILE A 357 -8.25 13.44 -8.33
N ALA A 358 -9.08 12.55 -8.87
CA ALA A 358 -10.47 12.41 -8.45
C ALA A 358 -10.57 11.97 -6.99
N ASP A 359 -9.71 11.03 -6.56
CA ASP A 359 -9.62 10.58 -5.17
C ASP A 359 -9.22 11.74 -4.25
N ALA A 360 -8.19 12.53 -4.60
CA ALA A 360 -7.79 13.70 -3.80
C ALA A 360 -8.91 14.75 -3.66
N LYS A 361 -9.67 15.00 -4.74
CA LYS A 361 -10.82 15.91 -4.71
C LYS A 361 -11.97 15.36 -3.87
N ALA A 362 -12.21 14.04 -3.93
CA ALA A 362 -13.18 13.37 -3.08
C ALA A 362 -12.80 13.48 -1.59
N SER A 363 -11.55 13.16 -1.23
CA SER A 363 -11.05 13.30 0.15
C SER A 363 -11.13 14.73 0.66
N LYS A 364 -10.82 15.72 -0.18
CA LYS A 364 -10.97 17.15 0.16
C LYS A 364 -12.42 17.49 0.49
N PHE A 365 -13.35 17.01 -0.33
CA PHE A 365 -14.78 17.20 -0.09
C PHE A 365 -15.22 16.56 1.23
N LEU A 366 -14.81 15.33 1.52
CA LEU A 366 -15.15 14.61 2.76
C LEU A 366 -14.68 15.40 4.00
N LEU A 367 -13.42 15.85 4.03
CA LEU A 367 -12.90 16.65 5.14
C LEU A 367 -13.62 17.99 5.34
N LEU A 368 -14.07 18.62 4.25
CA LEU A 368 -14.85 19.86 4.31
C LEU A 368 -16.27 19.61 4.81
N GLU A 369 -16.88 18.49 4.44
CA GLU A 369 -18.20 18.09 4.91
C GLU A 369 -18.17 17.75 6.40
N ASP A 370 -17.17 17.00 6.88
CA ASP A 370 -16.95 16.77 8.31
C ASP A 370 -16.86 18.08 9.11
N ALA A 371 -16.24 19.12 8.54
CA ALA A 371 -16.12 20.42 9.17
C ALA A 371 -17.46 21.18 9.20
N VAL A 372 -18.30 21.02 8.18
CA VAL A 372 -19.66 21.56 8.14
C VAL A 372 -20.54 20.88 9.17
N GLU A 373 -20.51 19.54 9.23
CA GLU A 373 -21.30 18.75 10.17
C GLU A 373 -20.90 19.09 11.61
N ALA A 374 -19.60 19.06 11.95
CA ALA A 374 -19.11 19.42 13.28
C ALA A 374 -19.49 20.84 13.72
N LYS A 375 -19.64 21.78 12.77
CA LYS A 375 -19.96 23.18 13.07
C LYS A 375 -21.46 23.45 13.20
N PHE A 376 -22.28 22.85 12.34
CA PHE A 376 -23.70 23.20 12.21
C PHE A 376 -24.65 22.11 12.70
N ARG A 377 -24.17 20.87 12.85
CA ARG A 377 -24.90 19.70 13.34
C ARG A 377 -23.97 18.82 14.20
N PRO A 378 -23.38 19.35 15.28
CA PRO A 378 -22.53 18.55 16.16
C PRO A 378 -23.32 17.38 16.75
N ASP A 379 -22.69 16.21 16.83
CA ASP A 379 -23.32 14.98 17.34
C ASP A 379 -23.96 15.22 18.72
N ALA A 380 -25.16 14.67 18.88
CA ALA A 380 -25.97 14.82 20.10
C ALA A 380 -25.35 14.11 21.33
N ASP A 381 -24.28 13.32 21.18
CA ASP A 381 -23.60 12.64 22.30
C ASP A 381 -22.89 13.64 23.26
N ASP A 382 -22.68 14.89 22.84
CA ASP A 382 -22.21 15.99 23.71
C ASP A 382 -23.37 16.75 24.41
N ALA A 383 -24.61 16.44 24.07
CA ALA A 383 -25.82 17.01 24.65
C ALA A 383 -26.60 15.93 25.41
N ALA A 384 -26.21 15.75 26.68
CA ALA A 384 -26.93 15.06 27.76
C ALA A 384 -28.11 14.16 27.34
N GLU A 385 -27.95 12.84 27.56
CA GLU A 385 -29.01 11.83 27.59
C GLU A 385 -30.31 12.34 28.25
N ASP A 386 -31.20 12.91 27.45
CA ASP A 386 -32.60 13.18 27.78
C ASP A 386 -33.24 13.66 26.47
N ASP A 387 -33.58 12.71 25.59
CA ASP A 387 -34.86 12.68 24.86
C ASP A 387 -34.91 11.41 23.99
N GLU A 388 -35.62 10.39 24.47
CA GLU A 388 -36.02 9.18 23.73
C GLU A 388 -37.10 9.50 22.67
N ASP A 389 -36.82 10.41 21.73
CA ASP A 389 -37.63 10.62 20.53
C ASP A 389 -36.74 10.31 19.29
N ASP A 390 -36.91 9.11 18.74
CA ASP A 390 -36.24 8.55 17.54
C ASP A 390 -36.52 9.34 16.22
N ASP A 391 -36.94 10.60 16.29
CA ASP A 391 -37.25 11.49 15.15
C ASP A 391 -36.57 12.87 15.34
N ALA A 392 -35.28 12.91 15.72
CA ALA A 392 -34.53 14.16 15.78
C ALA A 392 -34.52 14.85 14.40
N GLU A 393 -35.30 15.93 14.27
CA GLU A 393 -35.45 16.69 13.02
C GLU A 393 -34.08 17.26 12.62
N VAL A 394 -33.51 16.77 11.51
CA VAL A 394 -32.20 17.21 11.02
C VAL A 394 -32.21 18.72 10.82
N THR A 395 -31.33 19.42 11.54
CA THR A 395 -31.28 20.89 11.49
C THR A 395 -30.88 21.35 10.08
N PRO A 396 -31.65 22.25 9.43
CA PRO A 396 -31.27 22.78 8.12
C PRO A 396 -29.95 23.56 8.17
N LEU A 397 -29.08 23.37 7.17
CA LEU A 397 -27.82 24.09 7.06
C LEU A 397 -28.05 25.54 6.60
N PRO A 398 -27.24 26.49 7.09
CA PRO A 398 -27.20 27.85 6.58
C PRO A 398 -26.55 27.87 5.18
N LEU A 399 -27.37 27.83 4.13
CA LEU A 399 -26.91 27.69 2.75
C LEU A 399 -26.02 28.82 2.23
N ASP A 400 -26.00 29.97 2.93
CA ASP A 400 -25.16 31.13 2.65
C ASP A 400 -23.86 31.18 3.46
N ALA A 401 -23.66 30.24 4.39
CA ALA A 401 -22.41 30.13 5.13
C ALA A 401 -21.27 29.70 4.19
N GLU A 402 -20.11 30.35 4.35
CA GLU A 402 -18.94 30.14 3.49
C GLU A 402 -18.47 28.69 3.49
N GLU A 403 -18.51 28.00 4.64
CA GLU A 403 -18.10 26.61 4.75
C GLU A 403 -19.05 25.68 3.97
N VAL A 404 -20.36 25.91 4.05
CA VAL A 404 -21.39 25.13 3.32
C VAL A 404 -21.25 25.35 1.81
N VAL A 405 -21.03 26.59 1.38
CA VAL A 405 -20.81 26.92 -0.04
C VAL A 405 -19.54 26.27 -0.56
N THR A 406 -18.46 26.29 0.23
CA THR A 406 -17.17 25.69 -0.14
C THR A 406 -17.28 24.17 -0.24
N ALA A 407 -17.92 23.51 0.72
CA ALA A 407 -18.16 22.06 0.68
C ALA A 407 -19.03 21.65 -0.51
N LYS A 408 -20.09 22.43 -0.84
CA LYS A 408 -20.91 22.18 -2.03
C LYS A 408 -20.11 22.31 -3.34
N SER A 409 -19.27 23.33 -3.45
CA SER A 409 -18.39 23.50 -4.61
C SER A 409 -17.40 22.33 -4.74
N ALA A 410 -16.81 21.89 -3.63
CA ALA A 410 -15.89 20.76 -3.61
C ALA A 410 -16.59 19.44 -4.00
N SER A 411 -17.84 19.22 -3.54
CA SER A 411 -18.68 18.09 -3.97
C SER A 411 -18.88 18.09 -5.49
N GLU A 412 -19.28 19.23 -6.08
CA GLU A 412 -19.49 19.33 -7.52
C GLU A 412 -18.22 19.04 -8.32
N GLU A 413 -17.07 19.51 -7.85
CA GLU A 413 -15.77 19.22 -8.45
C GLU A 413 -15.37 17.75 -8.34
N ALA A 414 -15.57 17.12 -7.17
CA ALA A 414 -15.29 15.71 -6.94
C ALA A 414 -16.18 14.80 -7.81
N ILE A 415 -17.48 15.04 -7.82
CA ILE A 415 -18.45 14.31 -8.66
C ILE A 415 -18.08 14.45 -10.14
N SER A 416 -17.74 15.66 -10.58
CA SER A 416 -17.33 15.92 -11.97
C SER A 416 -16.04 15.18 -12.34
N ALA A 417 -15.06 15.16 -11.43
CA ALA A 417 -13.80 14.43 -11.63
C ALA A 417 -14.04 12.91 -11.72
N LEU A 418 -14.81 12.32 -10.80
CA LEU A 418 -15.15 10.89 -10.79
C LEU A 418 -15.97 10.47 -12.01
N ARG A 419 -16.90 11.31 -12.48
CA ARG A 419 -17.60 11.05 -13.76
C ARG A 419 -16.63 11.11 -14.94
N SER A 420 -15.67 12.03 -14.92
CA SER A 420 -14.66 12.15 -15.96
C SER A 420 -13.72 10.94 -16.01
N THR A 421 -13.38 10.34 -14.86
CA THR A 421 -12.59 9.09 -14.82
C THR A 421 -13.38 7.94 -15.42
N LEU A 422 -14.69 7.82 -15.14
CA LEU A 422 -15.56 6.81 -15.75
C LEU A 422 -15.67 6.98 -17.28
N ASP A 423 -15.77 8.21 -17.76
CA ASP A 423 -15.77 8.53 -19.20
C ASP A 423 -14.41 8.22 -19.85
N ALA A 424 -13.30 8.45 -19.15
CA ALA A 424 -11.95 8.10 -19.60
C ALA A 424 -11.76 6.59 -19.64
N TYR A 425 -12.23 5.87 -18.62
CA TYR A 425 -12.22 4.41 -18.55
C TYR A 425 -12.93 3.79 -19.75
N ALA A 426 -14.09 4.32 -20.15
CA ALA A 426 -14.85 3.82 -21.30
C ALA A 426 -14.09 3.93 -22.64
N LYS A 427 -13.03 4.74 -22.71
CA LYS A 427 -12.19 4.94 -23.89
C LYS A 427 -10.91 4.09 -23.85
N LEU A 428 -10.60 3.42 -22.74
CA LEU A 428 -9.43 2.55 -22.62
C LEU A 428 -9.60 1.28 -23.47
N ALA A 429 -8.47 0.74 -23.93
CA ALA A 429 -8.44 -0.56 -24.59
C ALA A 429 -8.85 -1.67 -23.62
N LYS A 430 -9.51 -2.72 -24.11
CA LYS A 430 -10.14 -3.77 -23.26
C LYS A 430 -9.15 -4.58 -22.42
N ASP A 431 -7.92 -4.71 -22.91
CA ASP A 431 -6.79 -5.34 -22.24
C ASP A 431 -6.17 -4.47 -21.14
N VAL A 432 -6.52 -3.18 -21.08
CA VAL A 432 -6.11 -2.23 -20.04
C VAL A 432 -7.28 -1.93 -19.06
N ALA A 433 -8.51 -1.93 -19.56
CA ALA A 433 -9.72 -1.57 -18.81
C ALA A 433 -10.21 -2.71 -17.90
N HIS A 434 -9.71 -2.80 -16.67
CA HIS A 434 -10.18 -3.82 -15.72
C HIS A 434 -11.51 -3.44 -15.05
N PRO A 435 -12.50 -4.35 -14.91
CA PRO A 435 -13.74 -4.05 -14.22
C PRO A 435 -13.60 -3.58 -12.76
N SER A 436 -12.55 -4.00 -12.02
CA SER A 436 -12.36 -3.54 -10.63
C SER A 436 -12.03 -2.04 -10.56
N ALA A 437 -11.25 -1.50 -11.51
CA ALA A 437 -10.98 -0.07 -11.58
C ALA A 437 -12.28 0.72 -11.82
N LYS A 438 -13.15 0.24 -12.71
CA LYS A 438 -14.47 0.83 -12.92
C LYS A 438 -15.32 0.75 -11.65
N ALA A 439 -15.40 -0.42 -11.03
CA ALA A 439 -16.18 -0.63 -9.81
C ALA A 439 -15.70 0.25 -8.64
N ALA A 440 -14.38 0.39 -8.45
CA ALA A 440 -13.80 1.27 -7.44
C ALA A 440 -14.22 2.74 -7.66
N GLN A 441 -14.19 3.22 -8.91
CA GLN A 441 -14.63 4.58 -9.23
C GLN A 441 -16.14 4.78 -9.00
N TYR A 442 -16.98 3.77 -9.29
CA TYR A 442 -18.40 3.84 -8.92
C TYR A 442 -18.64 3.82 -7.41
N ARG A 443 -17.88 3.04 -6.64
CA ARG A 443 -17.95 3.05 -5.16
C ARG A 443 -17.59 4.42 -4.59
N LYS A 444 -16.50 5.03 -5.08
CA LYS A 444 -16.08 6.36 -4.65
C LYS A 444 -17.09 7.44 -5.05
N LEU A 445 -17.69 7.32 -6.25
CA LEU A 445 -18.78 8.19 -6.68
C LEU A 445 -20.04 8.02 -5.81
N GLU A 446 -20.38 6.79 -5.43
CA GLU A 446 -21.49 6.52 -4.52
C GLU A 446 -21.24 7.17 -3.15
N GLU A 447 -20.05 6.99 -2.58
CA GLU A 447 -19.63 7.60 -1.31
C GLU A 447 -19.79 9.13 -1.35
N VAL A 448 -19.21 9.78 -2.37
CA VAL A 448 -19.31 11.24 -2.53
C VAL A 448 -20.76 11.70 -2.70
N LEU A 449 -21.59 10.95 -3.44
CA LEU A 449 -23.01 11.29 -3.59
C LEU A 449 -23.80 11.13 -2.28
N LEU A 450 -23.49 10.09 -1.49
CA LEU A 450 -24.09 9.86 -0.18
C LEU A 450 -23.74 11.00 0.77
N VAL A 451 -22.47 11.37 0.87
CA VAL A 451 -22.03 12.48 1.74
C VAL A 451 -22.55 13.82 1.22
N SER A 452 -22.57 14.03 -0.10
CA SER A 452 -23.18 15.23 -0.68
C SER A 452 -24.68 15.34 -0.43
N SER A 453 -25.38 14.22 -0.18
CA SER A 453 -26.79 14.23 0.17
C SER A 453 -27.04 14.84 1.55
N ALA A 454 -26.08 14.72 2.48
CA ALA A 454 -26.16 15.33 3.81
C ALA A 454 -26.15 16.87 3.76
N LEU A 455 -25.56 17.45 2.70
CA LEU A 455 -25.56 18.90 2.45
C LEU A 455 -26.87 19.44 1.84
N VAL A 456 -27.86 18.58 1.58
CA VAL A 456 -29.18 18.97 1.07
C VAL A 456 -30.12 19.20 2.26
N ASN A 457 -30.79 20.35 2.30
CA ASN A 457 -31.69 20.64 3.41
C ASN A 457 -33.00 19.81 3.33
N PRO A 458 -33.65 19.48 4.47
CA PRO A 458 -34.88 18.67 4.49
C PRO A 458 -36.06 19.22 3.66
N ASP A 459 -36.08 20.54 3.44
CA ASP A 459 -37.09 21.21 2.62
C ASP A 459 -36.81 21.12 1.11
N GLU A 460 -35.61 20.73 0.70
CA GLU A 460 -35.18 20.56 -0.70
C GLU A 460 -35.52 19.17 -1.26
N LYS A 461 -36.78 18.72 -1.08
CA LYS A 461 -37.24 17.35 -1.42
C LYS A 461 -36.94 16.91 -2.86
N ASP A 462 -37.08 17.82 -3.82
CA ASP A 462 -36.82 17.52 -5.23
C ASP A 462 -35.32 17.23 -5.48
N LYS A 463 -34.42 17.92 -4.75
CA LYS A 463 -32.98 17.67 -4.85
C LYS A 463 -32.59 16.38 -4.16
N ALA A 464 -33.15 16.12 -2.97
CA ALA A 464 -32.92 14.86 -2.25
C ALA A 464 -33.34 13.65 -3.11
N ALA A 465 -34.54 13.70 -3.72
CA ALA A 465 -35.01 12.65 -4.61
C ALA A 465 -34.13 12.47 -5.87
N ALA A 466 -33.57 13.56 -6.41
CA ALA A 466 -32.68 13.49 -7.56
C ALA A 466 -31.34 12.82 -7.21
N VAL A 467 -30.76 13.16 -6.05
CA VAL A 467 -29.51 12.54 -5.56
C VAL A 467 -29.73 11.06 -5.25
N GLU A 468 -30.83 10.69 -4.59
CA GLU A 468 -31.16 9.30 -4.30
C GLU A 468 -31.34 8.47 -5.58
N ALA A 469 -32.03 9.02 -6.58
CA ALA A 469 -32.17 8.38 -7.89
C ALA A 469 -30.82 8.20 -8.59
N GLU A 470 -29.90 9.15 -8.43
CA GLU A 470 -28.55 9.05 -8.98
C GLU A 470 -27.73 7.98 -8.26
N ILE A 471 -27.74 7.93 -6.92
CA ILE A 471 -27.07 6.89 -6.12
C ILE A 471 -27.54 5.50 -6.56
N GLU A 472 -28.84 5.32 -6.73
CA GLU A 472 -29.42 4.06 -7.19
C GLU A 472 -28.98 3.70 -8.62
N GLN A 473 -28.81 4.70 -9.50
CA GLN A 473 -28.27 4.48 -10.85
C GLN A 473 -26.79 4.10 -10.80
N VAL A 474 -25.98 4.77 -9.96
CA VAL A 474 -24.56 4.46 -9.73
C VAL A 474 -24.38 3.03 -9.20
N ARG A 475 -25.23 2.60 -8.26
CA ARG A 475 -25.23 1.21 -7.76
C ARG A 475 -25.50 0.19 -8.86
N LYS A 476 -26.45 0.48 -9.77
CA LYS A 476 -26.75 -0.38 -10.91
C LYS A 476 -25.58 -0.44 -11.89
N ASP A 477 -25.02 0.71 -12.26
CA ASP A 477 -23.97 0.82 -13.27
C ASP A 477 -22.62 0.27 -12.77
N GLY A 478 -22.36 0.37 -11.46
CA GLY A 478 -21.21 -0.20 -10.77
C GLY A 478 -21.35 -1.69 -10.44
N GLY A 479 -22.51 -2.31 -10.67
CA GLY A 479 -22.76 -3.71 -10.34
C GLY A 479 -22.85 -3.99 -8.83
N MET A 480 -23.29 -2.99 -8.05
CA MET A 480 -23.38 -3.00 -6.58
C MET A 480 -24.80 -3.36 -6.08
N GLY A 481 -25.79 -3.43 -6.98
CA GLY A 481 -27.16 -3.90 -6.67
C GLY A 481 -27.25 -5.43 -6.66
N ALA A 482 -27.70 -6.00 -5.53
CA ALA A 482 -27.64 -7.42 -5.18
C ALA A 482 -28.23 -8.44 -6.18
N GLU A 483 -27.55 -9.59 -6.34
CA GLU A 483 -28.13 -10.93 -6.06
C GLU A 483 -27.03 -11.97 -5.75
N ALA A 484 -26.74 -12.14 -4.46
CA ALA A 484 -26.69 -13.48 -3.89
C ALA A 484 -28.14 -13.99 -3.85
N GLY A 485 -28.57 -14.65 -4.92
CA GLY A 485 -29.88 -15.28 -4.99
C GLY A 485 -29.96 -16.43 -3.97
N GLU A 486 -30.81 -16.28 -2.97
CA GLU A 486 -31.44 -17.39 -2.29
C GLU A 486 -31.99 -18.35 -3.35
N GLY A 487 -31.38 -19.53 -3.45
CA GLY A 487 -31.90 -20.62 -4.27
C GLY A 487 -33.24 -21.09 -3.71
N THR A 488 -34.32 -20.44 -4.13
CA THR A 488 -35.64 -21.06 -4.17
C THR A 488 -35.64 -22.07 -5.31
N GLY A 489 -34.96 -23.20 -5.06
CA GLY A 489 -35.07 -24.40 -5.89
C GLY A 489 -36.45 -25.01 -5.70
N GLU A 490 -37.44 -24.44 -6.39
CA GLU A 490 -38.73 -25.06 -6.63
C GLU A 490 -38.49 -26.45 -7.25
N GLU A 491 -39.00 -27.48 -6.57
CA GLU A 491 -39.17 -28.82 -7.11
C GLU A 491 -39.93 -28.73 -8.45
N ALA A 492 -39.24 -29.00 -9.54
CA ALA A 492 -39.87 -29.33 -10.81
C ALA A 492 -39.75 -30.83 -11.04
N ASP A 493 -40.76 -31.56 -10.57
CA ASP A 493 -41.21 -32.83 -11.13
C ASP A 493 -41.23 -32.77 -12.67
N LYS A 494 -40.41 -33.59 -13.33
CA LYS A 494 -40.75 -34.36 -14.55
C LYS A 494 -39.65 -35.30 -15.03
#